data_AF-A0A2A8VEE8-F1
#
_entry.id   AF-A0A2A8VEE8-F1
#
_cell.length_a   1.000
_cell.length_b   1.000
_cell.length_c   1.000
_cell.angle_alpha   90.00
_cell.angle_beta   90.00
_cell.angle_gamma   90.00
#
_symmetry.space_group_name_H-M   'P 1'
#
loop_
_entity.id
_entity.type
_entity.pdbx_description
1 polymer ?
#
loop_
_entity_poly.entity_id
_entity_poly.type
_entity_poly.pdbx_seq_one_letter_code
_entity_poly.pdbx_strand_id
1 'polypeptide(L)'
;MSVAMYHIHIKTDRVEEVKAVLVRWLEDQHGRKPVILSNQDSTLPFFDHDIPTQFALCHLYEEWVTVLHDSYEQLMELTSTLSSRFNTLVIHTLGQSTVDTYHLNIFQEGQLLRKFDVGEGYDGIEQYGEPLSFEKDPVNHSVVLAEEDPNSFDYQDMQEYCLYFGLDILVDPSEKDGFWEVIQIQREPAPVHKTSLLQKIFLRRRK
;
A
#
# COMPACT_ATOMS: atom_id res chain seq x y z
N MET A 1 -19.22 2.51 -6.71
CA MET A 1 -17.94 1.89 -7.13
C MET A 1 -17.16 1.65 -5.86
N SER A 2 -16.59 0.47 -5.65
CA SER A 2 -15.73 0.23 -4.48
C SER A 2 -14.38 0.90 -4.76
N VAL A 3 -13.92 1.74 -3.84
CA VAL A 3 -12.57 2.32 -3.90
C VAL A 3 -11.69 1.50 -2.97
N ALA A 4 -10.54 1.11 -3.50
CA ALA A 4 -9.47 0.45 -2.76
C ALA A 4 -8.19 1.24 -3.09
N MET A 5 -7.44 1.64 -2.07
CA MET A 5 -6.24 2.46 -2.24
C MET A 5 -5.15 1.96 -1.30
N TYR A 6 -3.96 1.73 -1.84
CA TYR A 6 -2.86 1.06 -1.15
C TYR A 6 -1.54 1.63 -1.69
N HIS A 7 -1.32 2.93 -1.43
CA HIS A 7 -0.27 3.71 -2.08
C HIS A 7 0.77 4.23 -1.10
N ILE A 8 2.03 4.11 -1.48
CA ILE A 8 3.13 4.86 -0.87
C ILE A 8 3.67 5.82 -1.92
N HIS A 9 3.58 7.12 -1.66
CA HIS A 9 4.19 8.17 -2.47
C HIS A 9 5.46 8.66 -1.79
N ILE A 10 6.59 8.64 -2.52
CA ILE A 10 7.92 8.98 -2.00
C ILE A 10 8.44 10.15 -2.81
N LYS A 11 8.72 11.29 -2.16
CA LYS A 11 9.19 12.50 -2.86
C LYS A 11 10.67 12.38 -3.24
N THR A 12 10.95 11.73 -4.35
CA THR A 12 12.29 11.48 -4.89
C THR A 12 12.22 11.18 -6.39
N ASP A 13 13.30 11.45 -7.12
CA ASP A 13 13.53 11.03 -8.51
C ASP A 13 14.32 9.71 -8.62
N ARG A 14 14.72 9.13 -7.49
CA ARG A 14 15.60 7.95 -7.39
C ARG A 14 14.85 6.61 -7.41
N VAL A 15 14.07 6.33 -8.46
CA VAL A 15 13.26 5.09 -8.59
C VAL A 15 14.06 3.80 -8.41
N GLU A 16 15.26 3.71 -8.97
CA GLU A 16 16.09 2.51 -8.87
C GLU A 16 16.53 2.21 -7.44
N GLU A 17 16.78 3.26 -6.64
CA GLU A 17 17.10 3.10 -5.22
C GLU A 17 15.86 2.72 -4.41
N VAL A 18 14.69 3.30 -4.72
CA VAL A 18 13.41 2.91 -4.11
C VAL A 18 13.13 1.44 -4.40
N LYS A 19 13.26 1.00 -5.65
CA LYS A 19 13.14 -0.39 -6.07
C LYS A 19 14.04 -1.31 -5.27
N ALA A 20 15.30 -0.94 -5.07
CA ALA A 20 16.23 -1.74 -4.27
C ALA A 20 15.79 -1.89 -2.81
N VAL A 21 15.23 -0.84 -2.19
CA VAL A 21 14.66 -0.91 -0.84
C VAL A 21 13.47 -1.87 -0.80
N LEU A 22 12.53 -1.75 -1.74
CA LEU A 22 11.34 -2.60 -1.82
C LEU A 22 11.68 -4.08 -2.05
N VAL A 23 12.64 -4.36 -2.95
CA VAL A 23 13.14 -5.72 -3.20
C VAL A 23 13.70 -6.32 -1.92
N ARG A 24 14.57 -5.57 -1.23
CA ARG A 24 15.19 -6.04 0.02
C ARG A 24 14.13 -6.26 1.10
N TRP A 25 13.17 -5.35 1.22
CA TRP A 25 12.10 -5.47 2.21
C TRP A 25 11.28 -6.73 1.99
N LEU A 26 10.85 -7.01 0.75
CA LEU A 26 10.15 -8.27 0.43
C LEU A 26 11.02 -9.51 0.70
N GLU A 27 12.31 -9.44 0.38
CA GLU A 27 13.23 -10.54 0.67
C GLU A 27 13.37 -10.81 2.17
N ASP A 28 13.46 -9.75 2.98
CA ASP A 28 13.56 -9.84 4.44
C ASP A 28 12.25 -10.38 5.06
N GLN A 29 11.08 -9.98 4.55
CA GLN A 29 9.78 -10.46 5.05
C GLN A 29 9.47 -11.91 4.66
N HIS A 30 9.85 -12.33 3.45
CA HIS A 30 9.45 -13.65 2.92
C HIS A 30 10.59 -14.68 2.89
N GLY A 31 11.83 -14.26 3.15
CA GLY A 31 13.02 -15.11 3.04
C GLY A 31 13.30 -15.57 1.61
N ARG A 32 12.81 -14.84 0.60
CA ARG A 32 12.86 -15.23 -0.81
C ARG A 32 13.16 -14.03 -1.68
N LYS A 33 14.01 -14.23 -2.68
CA LYS A 33 14.31 -13.19 -3.66
C LYS A 33 13.10 -12.91 -4.56
N PRO A 34 12.61 -11.65 -4.62
CA PRO A 34 11.54 -11.26 -5.54
C PRO A 34 11.99 -11.32 -7.01
N VAL A 35 11.02 -11.42 -7.91
CA VAL A 35 11.22 -11.21 -9.34
C VAL A 35 10.70 -9.84 -9.74
N ILE A 36 11.43 -9.21 -10.65
CA ILE A 36 11.10 -7.90 -11.21
C ILE A 36 10.58 -8.10 -12.63
N LEU A 37 9.40 -7.56 -12.90
CA LEU A 37 8.76 -7.54 -14.20
C LEU A 37 8.62 -6.08 -14.64
N SER A 38 9.18 -5.72 -15.79
CA SER A 38 9.09 -4.35 -16.32
C SER A 38 7.95 -4.23 -17.34
N ASN A 39 7.46 -3.01 -17.55
CA ASN A 39 6.42 -2.68 -18.53
C ASN A 39 5.16 -3.54 -18.36
N GLN A 40 4.73 -3.72 -17.11
CA GLN A 40 3.50 -4.45 -16.83
C GLN A 40 2.30 -3.50 -16.95
N ASP A 41 1.21 -4.05 -17.49
CA ASP A 41 -0.09 -3.41 -17.40
C ASP A 41 -0.54 -3.39 -15.93
N SER A 42 -1.27 -2.36 -15.58
CA SER A 42 -1.64 -2.03 -14.21
C SER A 42 -2.87 -2.78 -13.70
N THR A 43 -3.37 -3.75 -14.46
CA THR A 43 -4.40 -4.71 -14.03
C THR A 43 -3.80 -5.69 -13.02
N LEU A 44 -3.45 -5.16 -11.86
CA LEU A 44 -2.94 -5.92 -10.74
C LEU A 44 -4.15 -6.45 -9.97
N PRO A 45 -4.20 -7.74 -9.61
CA PRO A 45 -5.27 -8.26 -8.78
C PRO A 45 -5.20 -7.56 -7.41
N PHE A 46 -6.24 -6.80 -7.11
CA PHE A 46 -6.40 -6.12 -5.82
C PHE A 46 -6.76 -7.15 -4.73
N PHE A 47 -5.71 -7.53 -3.98
CA PHE A 47 -5.61 -7.50 -2.51
C PHE A 47 -6.30 -8.60 -1.68
N ASP A 48 -5.49 -9.53 -1.18
CA ASP A 48 -5.89 -10.56 -0.20
C ASP A 48 -4.66 -11.09 0.58
N HIS A 49 -3.78 -10.21 1.05
CA HIS A 49 -2.60 -10.63 1.83
C HIS A 49 -2.41 -9.76 3.08
N ASP A 50 -2.05 -10.41 4.19
CA ASP A 50 -1.69 -9.72 5.44
C ASP A 50 -0.39 -8.93 5.24
N ILE A 51 0.65 -9.58 4.72
CA ILE A 51 1.95 -8.97 4.41
C ILE A 51 2.05 -8.77 2.88
N PRO A 52 2.52 -7.62 2.38
CA PRO A 52 2.72 -7.40 0.96
C PRO A 52 3.54 -8.51 0.31
N THR A 53 3.03 -9.06 -0.78
CA THR A 53 3.73 -10.02 -1.63
C THR A 53 4.19 -9.40 -2.95
N GLN A 54 3.62 -8.24 -3.30
CA GLN A 54 3.98 -7.49 -4.48
C GLN A 54 3.99 -5.99 -4.22
N PHE A 55 4.89 -5.31 -4.92
CA PHE A 55 4.86 -3.86 -5.10
C PHE A 55 4.83 -3.55 -6.60
N ALA A 56 4.07 -2.54 -7.00
CA ALA A 56 4.18 -1.96 -8.32
C ALA A 56 4.63 -0.52 -8.19
N LEU A 57 5.66 -0.10 -8.91
CA LEU A 57 6.18 1.25 -8.81
C LEU A 57 6.30 1.94 -10.17
N CYS A 58 6.08 3.25 -10.18
CA CYS A 58 6.30 4.10 -11.35
C CYS A 58 6.46 5.58 -10.94
N HIS A 59 6.92 6.39 -11.91
CA HIS A 59 6.97 7.84 -11.81
C HIS A 59 5.74 8.46 -12.46
N LEU A 60 4.70 8.73 -11.66
CA LEU A 60 3.46 9.36 -12.16
C LEU A 60 3.45 10.87 -12.00
N TYR A 61 4.13 11.37 -10.97
CA TYR A 61 4.15 12.78 -10.62
C TYR A 61 5.61 13.26 -10.58
N GLU A 62 5.82 14.52 -10.94
CA GLU A 62 7.15 15.13 -10.94
C GLU A 62 7.76 15.08 -9.53
N GLU A 63 9.00 14.63 -9.40
CA GLU A 63 9.69 14.41 -8.12
C GLU A 63 9.04 13.37 -7.19
N TRP A 64 8.14 12.51 -7.68
CA TRP A 64 7.56 11.44 -6.87
C TRP A 64 7.71 10.06 -7.52
N VAL A 65 8.05 9.08 -6.68
CA VAL A 65 7.85 7.66 -6.97
C VAL A 65 6.57 7.22 -6.29
N THR A 66 5.64 6.69 -7.07
CA THR A 66 4.40 6.09 -6.56
C THR A 66 4.57 4.59 -6.50
N VAL A 67 4.21 3.98 -5.37
CA VAL A 67 4.25 2.55 -5.14
C VAL A 67 2.85 2.07 -4.75
N LEU A 68 2.33 1.07 -5.45
CA LEU A 68 1.15 0.30 -5.06
C LEU A 68 1.62 -0.96 -4.31
N HIS A 69 0.88 -1.37 -3.28
CA HIS A 69 1.15 -2.61 -2.54
C HIS A 69 -0.13 -3.42 -2.33
N ASP A 70 0.01 -4.71 -1.98
CA ASP A 70 -1.11 -5.65 -1.97
C ASP A 70 -1.63 -6.14 -0.62
N SER A 71 -1.42 -5.34 0.41
CA SER A 71 -1.72 -5.71 1.78
C SER A 71 -2.45 -4.61 2.53
N TYR A 72 -3.35 -5.01 3.41
CA TYR A 72 -4.13 -4.13 4.27
C TYR A 72 -3.36 -3.66 5.53
N GLU A 73 -2.07 -3.98 5.65
CA GLU A 73 -1.26 -3.49 6.76
C GLU A 73 -0.85 -2.03 6.56
N GLN A 74 -0.86 -1.29 7.67
CA GLN A 74 -0.19 0.00 7.75
C GLN A 74 1.33 -0.23 7.78
N LEU A 75 1.99 -0.11 6.63
CA LEU A 75 3.43 -0.36 6.41
C LEU A 75 4.34 0.69 7.06
N MET A 76 4.09 1.04 8.33
CA MET A 76 4.72 2.14 9.08
C MET A 76 6.25 2.06 9.09
N GLU A 77 6.81 0.88 9.33
CA GLU A 77 8.26 0.68 9.35
C GLU A 77 8.88 0.92 7.97
N LEU A 78 8.24 0.44 6.90
CA LEU A 78 8.70 0.66 5.53
C LEU A 78 8.63 2.14 5.17
N THR A 79 7.51 2.81 5.48
CA THR A 79 7.30 4.25 5.21
C THR A 79 8.30 5.12 5.97
N SER A 80 8.56 4.81 7.24
CA SER A 80 9.63 5.46 8.04
C SER A 80 11.02 5.20 7.43
N THR A 81 11.31 3.95 7.04
CA THR A 81 12.59 3.59 6.42
C THR A 81 12.83 4.35 5.12
N LEU A 82 11.81 4.43 4.24
CA LEU A 82 11.89 5.18 2.99
C LEU A 82 12.12 6.67 3.25
N SER A 83 11.32 7.29 4.12
CA SER A 83 11.47 8.73 4.41
C SER A 83 12.83 9.06 5.02
N SER A 84 13.36 8.21 5.91
CA SER A 84 14.70 8.37 6.48
C SER A 84 15.80 8.15 5.44
N ARG A 85 15.73 7.06 4.68
CA ARG A 85 16.78 6.67 3.71
C ARG A 85 16.98 7.73 2.63
N PHE A 86 15.88 8.35 2.19
CA PHE A 86 15.88 9.36 1.13
C PHE A 86 15.92 10.79 1.66
N ASN A 87 15.87 11.00 2.99
CA ASN A 87 15.74 12.30 3.65
C ASN A 87 14.61 13.15 3.04
N THR A 88 13.42 12.57 2.97
CA THR A 88 12.31 13.17 2.22
C THR A 88 10.95 12.88 2.86
N LEU A 89 9.91 13.46 2.25
CA LEU A 89 8.52 13.23 2.56
C LEU A 89 8.05 11.91 1.94
N VAL A 90 7.37 11.09 2.73
CA VAL A 90 6.69 9.88 2.27
C VAL A 90 5.26 9.89 2.81
N ILE A 91 4.30 9.68 1.92
CA ILE A 91 2.88 9.64 2.23
C ILE A 91 2.40 8.22 1.97
N HIS A 92 1.82 7.58 2.98
CA HIS A 92 1.19 6.27 2.86
C HIS A 92 -0.32 6.43 3.04
N THR A 93 -1.08 6.09 2.00
CA THR A 93 -2.54 6.07 1.99
C THR A 93 -3.02 4.65 1.84
N LEU A 94 -3.86 4.21 2.76
CA LEU A 94 -4.55 2.94 2.71
C LEU A 94 -6.04 3.20 2.92
N GLY A 95 -6.92 2.56 2.14
CA GLY A 95 -8.33 2.65 2.45
C GLY A 95 -9.22 1.84 1.54
N GLN A 96 -10.40 1.54 2.05
CA GLN A 96 -11.36 0.67 1.40
C GLN A 96 -12.78 1.16 1.69
N SER A 97 -13.46 1.68 0.66
CA SER A 97 -14.76 2.32 0.81
C SER A 97 -15.91 1.34 1.09
N THR A 98 -15.69 0.03 1.03
CA THR A 98 -16.73 -0.97 1.37
C THR A 98 -16.86 -1.19 2.87
N VAL A 99 -15.81 -0.88 3.62
CA VAL A 99 -15.73 -1.03 5.08
C VAL A 99 -15.43 0.29 5.77
N ASP A 100 -15.54 1.41 5.03
CA ASP A 100 -15.30 2.78 5.48
C ASP A 100 -14.04 2.92 6.34
N THR A 101 -12.98 2.23 5.94
CA THR A 101 -11.68 2.28 6.62
C THR A 101 -10.69 3.07 5.80
N TYR A 102 -10.05 4.04 6.45
CA TYR A 102 -9.14 4.99 5.84
C TYR A 102 -7.97 5.27 6.77
N HIS A 103 -6.77 5.23 6.19
CA HIS A 103 -5.50 5.41 6.87
C HIS A 103 -4.64 6.35 6.04
N LEU A 104 -4.12 7.38 6.70
CA LEU A 104 -3.17 8.32 6.13
C LEU A 104 -2.00 8.46 7.09
N ASN A 105 -0.79 8.21 6.61
CA ASN A 105 0.44 8.41 7.36
C ASN A 105 1.40 9.28 6.55
N ILE A 106 1.93 10.33 7.17
CA ILE A 106 2.90 11.24 6.55
C ILE A 106 4.18 11.20 7.37
N PHE A 107 5.27 10.79 6.75
CA PHE A 107 6.60 10.77 7.35
C PHE A 107 7.53 11.76 6.66
N GLN A 108 8.41 12.40 7.43
CA GLN A 108 9.51 13.21 6.92
C GLN A 108 10.80 12.77 7.61
N GLU A 109 11.80 12.39 6.82
CA GLU A 109 13.15 12.07 7.34
C GLU A 109 13.14 11.00 8.45
N GLY A 110 12.21 10.04 8.37
CA GLY A 110 12.05 8.95 9.34
C GLY A 110 11.09 9.25 10.49
N GLN A 111 10.65 10.50 10.64
CA GLN A 111 9.74 10.91 11.70
C GLN A 111 8.30 10.95 11.20
N LEU A 112 7.38 10.38 11.98
CA LEU A 112 5.95 10.52 11.73
C LEU A 112 5.56 11.99 11.97
N LEU A 113 5.04 12.65 10.95
CA LEU A 113 4.58 14.04 11.02
C LEU A 113 3.09 14.14 11.31
N ARG A 114 2.29 13.31 10.62
CA ARG A 114 0.83 13.32 10.71
C ARG A 114 0.29 11.91 10.49
N LYS A 115 -0.76 11.53 11.21
CA LYS A 115 -1.48 10.27 11.05
C LYS A 115 -2.97 10.45 11.26
N PHE A 116 -3.77 9.74 10.48
CA PHE A 116 -5.20 9.53 10.66
C PHE A 116 -5.53 8.05 10.47
N ASP A 117 -6.22 7.46 11.44
CA ASP A 117 -6.87 6.16 11.28
C ASP A 117 -8.35 6.26 11.63
N VAL A 118 -9.20 5.69 10.79
CA VAL A 118 -10.64 5.58 11.00
C VAL A 118 -11.16 4.33 10.32
N GLY A 119 -12.20 3.72 10.88
CA GLY A 119 -12.86 2.55 10.31
C GLY A 119 -12.93 1.37 11.27
N GLU A 120 -12.90 0.16 10.73
CA GLU A 120 -13.03 -1.07 11.51
C GLU A 120 -11.89 -1.19 12.52
N GLY A 121 -12.24 -1.38 13.80
CA GLY A 121 -11.28 -1.50 14.90
C GLY A 121 -10.95 -0.20 15.63
N TYR A 122 -11.52 0.95 15.23
CA TYR A 122 -11.31 2.25 15.86
C TYR A 122 -12.60 2.80 16.48
N ASP A 123 -12.48 3.45 17.64
CA ASP A 123 -13.58 4.21 18.27
C ASP A 123 -13.44 5.69 17.90
N GLY A 124 -13.97 6.04 16.72
CA GLY A 124 -13.79 7.35 16.10
C GLY A 124 -12.48 7.47 15.31
N ILE A 125 -11.94 8.69 15.22
CA ILE A 125 -10.72 9.00 14.45
C ILE A 125 -9.52 9.06 15.40
N GLU A 126 -8.54 8.18 15.20
CA GLU A 126 -7.24 8.28 15.84
C GLU A 126 -6.35 9.24 15.04
N GLN A 127 -5.72 10.19 15.74
CA GLN A 127 -4.86 11.19 15.11
C GLN A 127 -3.53 11.33 15.85
N TYR A 128 -2.47 11.62 15.10
CA TYR A 128 -1.18 11.99 15.65
C TYR A 128 -0.55 13.14 14.86
N GLY A 129 0.27 13.94 15.54
CA GLY A 129 0.99 15.08 14.97
C GLY A 129 0.18 16.36 14.97
N GLU A 130 0.87 17.48 14.81
CA GLU A 130 0.23 18.80 14.66
C GLU A 130 -0.45 18.88 13.28
N PRO A 131 -1.63 19.52 13.18
CA PRO A 131 -2.27 19.78 11.90
C PRO A 131 -1.32 20.51 10.93
N LEU A 132 -1.31 20.07 9.68
CA LEU A 132 -0.60 20.76 8.60
C LEU A 132 -1.27 22.11 8.30
N SER A 133 -0.52 23.05 7.72
CA SER A 133 -0.98 24.43 7.53
C SER A 133 -2.23 24.60 6.66
N PHE A 134 -2.61 23.56 5.90
CA PHE A 134 -3.78 23.54 5.04
C PHE A 134 -5.00 22.84 5.66
N GLU A 135 -4.83 22.16 6.80
CA GLU A 135 -5.92 21.52 7.53
C GLU A 135 -6.85 22.61 8.09
N LYS A 136 -8.15 22.50 7.80
CA LYS A 136 -9.17 23.43 8.29
C LYS A 136 -9.63 22.96 9.68
N ASP A 137 -9.03 23.51 10.73
CA ASP A 137 -9.19 23.09 12.13
C ASP A 137 -8.81 21.60 12.35
N PRO A 138 -8.19 21.23 13.48
CA PRO A 138 -7.98 19.81 13.79
C PRO A 138 -9.33 19.11 13.78
N VAL A 139 -9.44 18.00 13.04
CA VAL A 139 -10.64 17.13 13.02
C VAL A 139 -11.03 16.86 14.47
N ASN A 140 -12.10 17.51 14.92
CA ASN A 140 -12.31 17.74 16.35
C ASN A 140 -12.75 16.44 17.04
N HIS A 141 -12.10 16.09 18.14
CA HIS A 141 -12.54 15.04 19.06
C HIS A 141 -13.85 15.48 19.75
N SER A 142 -15.00 15.23 19.13
CA SER A 142 -16.26 15.31 19.84
C SER A 142 -17.15 14.15 19.47
N VAL A 143 -17.08 13.14 20.34
CA VAL A 143 -18.15 12.18 20.61
C VAL A 143 -19.38 12.99 21.05
N VAL A 144 -20.13 13.54 20.09
CA VAL A 144 -21.42 14.15 20.35
C VAL A 144 -22.42 13.43 19.46
N LEU A 145 -23.31 12.70 20.15
CA LEU A 145 -24.58 12.19 19.67
C LEU A 145 -25.35 13.30 18.94
N ALA A 146 -25.10 13.47 17.64
CA ALA A 146 -25.91 14.27 16.75
C ALA A 146 -26.15 13.43 15.49
N GLU A 147 -27.39 13.41 15.03
CA GLU A 147 -27.90 12.53 13.95
C GLU A 147 -27.32 12.83 12.56
N GLU A 148 -26.31 13.69 12.47
CA GLU A 148 -25.44 13.92 11.33
C GLU A 148 -24.03 14.04 11.91
N ASP A 149 -23.08 13.23 11.45
CA ASP A 149 -21.71 13.18 11.99
C ASP A 149 -20.82 14.14 11.19
N PRO A 150 -20.58 15.39 11.67
CA PRO A 150 -19.79 16.37 10.93
C PRO A 150 -18.27 16.09 10.99
N ASN A 151 -17.84 14.97 11.59
CA ASN A 151 -16.44 14.71 11.93
C ASN A 151 -15.96 13.35 11.40
N SER A 152 -16.21 13.05 10.13
CA SER A 152 -15.63 11.88 9.45
C SER A 152 -14.34 12.27 8.73
N PHE A 153 -13.35 11.38 8.72
CA PHE A 153 -12.25 11.39 7.75
C PHE A 153 -12.59 10.34 6.71
N ASP A 154 -12.79 10.73 5.47
CA ASP A 154 -13.26 9.82 4.42
C ASP A 154 -12.36 9.85 3.17
N TYR A 155 -12.83 9.23 2.09
CA TYR A 155 -12.13 9.25 0.80
C TYR A 155 -11.90 10.66 0.27
N GLN A 156 -12.87 11.56 0.42
CA GLN A 156 -12.75 12.94 -0.06
C GLN A 156 -11.68 13.68 0.75
N ASP A 157 -11.66 13.53 2.07
CA ASP A 157 -10.62 14.12 2.90
C ASP A 157 -9.24 13.61 2.48
N MET A 158 -9.08 12.29 2.32
CA MET A 158 -7.80 11.71 1.87
C MET A 158 -7.37 12.22 0.49
N GLN A 159 -8.32 12.38 -0.44
CA GLN A 159 -8.05 12.97 -1.74
C GLN A 159 -7.61 14.43 -1.62
N GLU A 160 -8.23 15.24 -0.75
CA GLU A 160 -7.82 16.62 -0.49
C GLU A 160 -6.39 16.69 0.06
N TYR A 161 -6.00 15.77 0.95
CA TYR A 161 -4.63 15.64 1.42
C TYR A 161 -3.65 15.35 0.29
N CYS A 162 -3.92 14.35 -0.55
CA CYS A 162 -3.07 14.01 -1.67
C CYS A 162 -2.92 15.18 -2.66
N LEU A 163 -4.03 15.87 -2.97
CA LEU A 163 -4.05 17.00 -3.89
C LEU A 163 -3.20 18.18 -3.38
N TYR A 164 -3.14 18.42 -2.07
CA TYR A 164 -2.25 19.44 -1.51
C TYR A 164 -0.77 19.19 -1.88
N PHE A 165 -0.37 17.92 -1.99
CA PHE A 165 0.98 17.53 -2.41
C PHE A 165 1.12 17.36 -3.93
N GLY A 166 0.07 17.67 -4.71
CA GLY A 166 0.05 17.48 -6.16
C GLY A 166 -0.10 16.02 -6.59
N LEU A 167 -0.69 15.18 -5.74
CA LEU A 167 -0.89 13.74 -5.97
C LEU A 167 -2.38 13.45 -6.16
N ASP A 168 -2.72 12.56 -7.10
CA ASP A 168 -4.06 11.96 -7.17
C ASP A 168 -4.05 10.55 -6.57
N ILE A 169 -5.12 10.19 -5.87
CA ILE A 169 -5.38 8.80 -5.50
C ILE A 169 -5.81 8.03 -6.74
N LEU A 170 -5.04 6.99 -7.08
CA LEU A 170 -5.35 6.08 -8.19
C LEU A 170 -6.38 5.05 -7.74
N VAL A 171 -7.64 5.25 -8.14
CA VAL A 171 -8.72 4.26 -7.90
C VAL A 171 -8.62 3.11 -8.90
N ASP A 172 -8.25 3.42 -10.13
CA ASP A 172 -7.90 2.44 -11.17
C ASP A 172 -6.50 2.78 -11.72
N PRO A 173 -5.48 1.99 -11.36
CA PRO A 173 -4.12 2.15 -11.89
C PRO A 173 -4.02 2.12 -13.43
N SER A 174 -5.04 1.65 -14.15
CA SER A 174 -5.10 1.62 -15.62
C SER A 174 -5.56 2.92 -16.26
N GLU A 175 -6.12 3.84 -15.47
CA GLU A 175 -6.51 5.17 -15.96
C GLU A 175 -5.32 6.09 -16.22
N LYS A 176 -4.14 5.77 -15.67
CA LYS A 176 -2.90 6.49 -15.96
C LYS A 176 -1.93 5.58 -16.72
N ASP A 177 -1.50 6.04 -17.90
CA ASP A 177 -0.51 5.42 -18.80
C ASP A 177 0.90 5.37 -18.17
N GLY A 178 1.03 4.70 -17.03
CA GLY A 178 2.30 4.37 -16.39
C GLY A 178 2.77 2.99 -16.82
N PHE A 179 3.99 2.88 -17.34
CA PHE A 179 4.66 1.58 -17.39
C PHE A 179 5.06 1.20 -15.96
N TRP A 180 4.38 0.22 -15.39
CA TRP A 180 4.67 -0.24 -14.04
C TRP A 180 5.84 -1.23 -14.05
N GLU A 181 6.76 -1.05 -13.11
CA GLU A 181 7.65 -2.12 -12.70
C GLU A 181 7.01 -2.86 -11.52
N VAL A 182 6.86 -4.18 -11.64
CA VAL A 182 6.26 -5.03 -10.61
C VAL A 182 7.36 -5.86 -9.96
N ILE A 183 7.47 -5.74 -8.64
CA ILE A 183 8.33 -6.55 -7.78
C ILE A 183 7.42 -7.55 -7.07
N GLN A 184 7.60 -8.85 -7.26
CA GLN A 184 6.72 -9.86 -6.66
C GLN A 184 7.46 -11.09 -6.15
N ILE A 185 6.99 -11.64 -5.04
CA ILE A 185 7.43 -12.95 -4.55
C ILE A 185 6.84 -14.04 -5.44
N GLN A 186 7.69 -14.93 -5.96
CA GLN A 186 7.20 -16.11 -6.66
C GLN A 186 6.51 -17.05 -5.66
N ARG A 187 5.22 -17.30 -5.86
CA ARG A 187 4.50 -18.38 -5.16
C ARG A 187 5.21 -19.70 -5.44
N GLU A 188 5.31 -20.55 -4.43
CA GLU A 188 5.75 -21.92 -4.66
C GLU A 188 4.87 -22.55 -5.74
N PRO A 189 5.43 -23.25 -6.74
CA PRO A 189 4.60 -24.06 -7.62
C PRO A 189 3.82 -25.00 -6.71
N ALA A 190 2.49 -25.03 -6.88
CA ALA A 190 1.62 -25.94 -6.13
C ALA A 190 2.29 -27.32 -6.07
N PRO A 191 2.35 -27.97 -4.88
CA PRO A 191 3.06 -29.22 -4.74
C PRO A 191 2.59 -30.15 -5.82
N VAL A 192 3.47 -30.41 -6.80
CA VAL A 192 3.18 -31.38 -7.85
C VAL A 192 2.93 -32.65 -7.09
N HIS A 193 1.68 -33.10 -7.05
CA HIS A 193 1.35 -34.43 -6.56
C HIS A 193 2.16 -35.39 -7.42
N LYS A 194 3.36 -35.73 -6.94
CA LYS A 194 4.16 -36.83 -7.46
C LYS A 194 3.27 -38.02 -7.20
N THR A 195 2.49 -38.40 -8.22
CA THR A 195 1.82 -39.68 -8.27
C THR A 195 2.95 -40.68 -8.05
N SER A 196 2.99 -41.18 -6.82
CA SER A 196 4.07 -42.03 -6.34
C SER A 196 4.24 -43.14 -7.36
N LEU A 197 5.46 -43.32 -7.88
CA LEU A 197 5.82 -44.44 -8.74
C LEU A 197 5.42 -45.79 -8.11
N LEU A 198 5.24 -45.83 -6.78
CA LEU A 198 4.72 -47.01 -6.07
C LEU A 198 3.25 -47.31 -6.40
N GLN A 199 2.38 -46.33 -6.67
CA GLN A 199 1.00 -46.60 -7.11
C GLN A 199 0.96 -47.28 -8.49
N LYS A 200 1.91 -46.99 -9.39
CA LYS A 200 2.02 -47.68 -10.70
C LYS A 200 2.53 -49.12 -10.56
N ILE A 201 3.29 -49.44 -9.52
CA ILE A 201 3.78 -50.80 -9.25
C ILE A 201 2.67 -51.68 -8.66
N PHE A 202 1.80 -51.12 -7.80
CA PHE A 202 0.67 -51.87 -7.24
C PHE A 202 -0.46 -52.15 -8.24
N LEU A 203 -0.61 -51.35 -9.29
CA LEU A 203 -1.59 -51.59 -10.36
C LEU A 203 -1.15 -52.65 -11.39
N ARG A 204 0.14 -53.00 -11.46
CA ARG A 204 0.65 -54.04 -12.39
C ARG A 204 0.67 -55.45 -11.83
N ARG A 205 0.39 -55.67 -10.54
CA ARG A 205 0.35 -57.00 -9.91
C ARG A 205 -1.06 -57.62 -9.79
N ARG A 206 -2.08 -56.96 -10.35
CA ARG A 206 -3.42 -57.54 -10.52
C ARG A 206 -3.74 -57.71 -12.01
N LYS A 207 -3.09 -58.66 -12.66
CA LYS A 207 -3.57 -59.35 -13.85
C LYS A 207 -3.07 -60.78 -13.81
#